data_AF-A0A7M2Z2F6-F1
#
_entry.id   AF-A0A7M2Z2F6-F1
#
_cell.length_a   1.000
_cell.length_b   1.000
_cell.length_c   1.000
_cell.angle_alpha   90.00
_cell.angle_beta   90.00
_cell.angle_gamma   90.00
#
_symmetry.space_group_name_H-M   'P 1'
#
loop_
_entity.id
_entity.type
_entity.pdbx_description
1 polymer ?
#
loop_
_entity_poly.entity_id
_entity_poly.type
_entity_poly.pdbx_seq_one_letter_code
_entity_poly.pdbx_strand_id
1 'polypeptide(L)'
;MAVSEASPFGVGFWGQVEGFQGSGQQPRYDRAVGSVAYVSRVRVERVRGPLRRAYLPAEEQPVVFGVHSAVAEHYGVPAGSEAERATTLDYIVAAAAG
;
A
#
# COMPACT_ATOMS: atom_id res chain seq x y z
N MET A 1 45.30 -21.87 2.86
CA MET A 1 45.38 -20.49 3.38
C MET A 1 44.22 -19.69 2.79
N ALA A 2 43.43 -19.04 3.67
CA ALA A 2 42.42 -17.97 3.49
C ALA A 2 41.29 -18.18 2.43
N VAL A 3 40.03 -18.50 2.80
CA VAL A 3 38.90 -17.77 3.44
C VAL A 3 38.07 -16.84 2.53
N SER A 4 36.73 -17.06 2.58
CA SER A 4 35.59 -16.14 2.30
C SER A 4 35.41 -15.68 0.84
N GLU A 5 34.22 -15.67 0.21
CA GLU A 5 32.87 -15.42 0.71
C GLU A 5 31.86 -15.93 -0.35
N ALA A 6 30.98 -16.86 0.02
CA ALA A 6 29.92 -17.34 -0.88
C ALA A 6 28.69 -16.44 -0.73
N SER A 7 28.36 -15.70 -1.79
CA SER A 7 27.15 -14.89 -1.91
C SER A 7 25.89 -15.71 -1.60
N PRO A 8 24.99 -15.26 -0.69
CA PRO A 8 23.82 -16.04 -0.30
C PRO A 8 22.57 -15.80 -1.16
N PHE A 9 22.64 -15.01 -2.23
CA PHE A 9 21.45 -14.67 -3.03
C PHE A 9 21.50 -15.31 -4.41
N GLY A 10 21.21 -16.61 -4.43
CA GLY A 10 20.86 -17.34 -5.64
C GLY A 10 19.57 -16.79 -6.24
N VAL A 11 19.66 -16.39 -7.51
CA VAL A 11 18.54 -16.29 -8.44
C VAL A 11 17.85 -17.66 -8.51
N GLY A 12 16.73 -17.79 -7.78
CA GLY A 12 16.00 -19.04 -7.67
C GLY A 12 14.91 -19.01 -6.61
N PHE A 13 13.92 -18.11 -6.73
CA PHE A 13 12.66 -18.23 -5.99
C PHE A 13 11.48 -17.65 -6.77
N TRP A 14 11.30 -18.15 -7.99
CA TRP A 14 9.95 -18.29 -8.55
C TRP A 14 9.59 -19.77 -8.43
N GLY A 15 9.42 -20.20 -7.17
CA GLY A 15 8.73 -21.44 -6.87
C GLY A 15 7.27 -21.25 -7.23
N GLN A 16 6.92 -21.66 -8.44
CA GLN A 16 5.69 -22.39 -8.75
C GLN A 16 4.53 -22.13 -7.78
N VAL A 17 3.81 -21.02 -7.99
CA VAL A 17 2.38 -20.92 -7.66
C VAL A 17 1.55 -21.33 -8.88
N GLU A 18 1.92 -22.43 -9.53
CA GLU A 18 0.94 -23.20 -10.32
C GLU A 18 0.10 -23.98 -9.32
N GLY A 19 -1.04 -23.40 -8.94
CA GLY A 19 -1.96 -24.07 -8.03
C GLY A 19 -2.75 -23.19 -7.07
N PHE A 20 -2.63 -21.86 -7.10
CA PHE A 20 -3.74 -21.03 -6.58
C PHE A 20 -4.86 -21.00 -7.62
N GLN A 21 -5.42 -22.18 -7.91
CA GLN A 21 -6.86 -22.31 -8.04
C GLN A 21 -7.41 -22.06 -6.64
N GLY A 22 -7.35 -20.80 -6.20
CA GLY A 22 -8.30 -20.33 -5.22
C GLY A 22 -9.63 -20.54 -5.90
N SER A 23 -10.25 -21.69 -5.64
CA SER A 23 -11.63 -21.91 -5.99
C SER A 23 -12.31 -20.64 -5.55
N GLY A 24 -12.97 -19.96 -6.48
CA GLY A 24 -13.90 -18.88 -6.16
C GLY A 24 -15.08 -19.46 -5.38
N GLN A 25 -14.83 -20.22 -4.32
CA GLN A 25 -15.75 -20.41 -3.23
C GLN A 25 -15.83 -19.05 -2.56
N GLN A 26 -16.67 -18.23 -3.20
CA GLN A 26 -17.41 -17.17 -2.56
C GLN A 26 -17.77 -17.67 -1.17
N PRO A 27 -17.42 -16.95 -0.09
CA PRO A 27 -17.87 -17.33 1.23
C PRO A 27 -19.38 -17.52 1.15
N ARG A 28 -19.84 -18.73 1.48
CA ARG A 28 -21.28 -19.04 1.57
C ARG A 28 -21.85 -18.23 2.73
N TYR A 29 -22.15 -16.95 2.50
CA TYR A 29 -23.01 -16.14 3.34
C TYR A 29 -24.46 -16.54 3.07
N ASP A 30 -24.78 -17.81 3.30
CA ASP A 30 -26.17 -18.26 3.32
C ASP A 30 -26.62 -18.41 4.77
N ARG A 31 -26.75 -17.26 5.44
CA ARG A 31 -27.86 -16.91 6.35
C ARG A 31 -27.74 -15.44 6.77
N ALA A 32 -28.57 -14.59 6.18
CA ALA A 32 -28.92 -13.24 6.65
C ALA A 32 -27.80 -12.17 6.76
N VAL A 33 -26.82 -12.14 5.85
CA VAL A 33 -26.00 -10.93 5.61
C VAL A 33 -26.21 -10.54 4.15
N GLY A 34 -26.66 -9.30 3.90
CA GLY A 34 -27.00 -8.84 2.56
C GLY A 34 -25.85 -9.00 1.56
N SER A 35 -26.19 -9.03 0.26
CA SER A 35 -25.18 -9.10 -0.81
C SER A 35 -24.16 -7.97 -0.65
N VAL A 36 -22.86 -8.31 -0.74
CA VAL A 36 -21.78 -7.33 -0.67
C VAL A 36 -21.96 -6.30 -1.79
N ALA A 37 -22.25 -5.06 -1.42
CA ALA A 37 -22.48 -3.98 -2.38
C ALA A 37 -21.18 -3.49 -3.03
N TYR A 38 -20.07 -3.51 -2.28
CA TYR A 38 -18.80 -2.99 -2.76
C TYR A 38 -17.61 -3.62 -2.03
N VAL A 39 -16.52 -3.83 -2.77
CA VAL A 39 -15.20 -4.18 -2.23
C VAL A 39 -14.20 -3.18 -2.78
N SER A 40 -13.57 -2.41 -1.89
CA SER A 40 -12.53 -1.48 -2.27
C SER A 40 -11.26 -2.23 -2.69
N ARG A 41 -10.73 -1.92 -3.87
CA ARG A 41 -9.47 -2.48 -4.39
C ARG A 41 -8.46 -1.36 -4.64
N VAL A 42 -7.87 -0.87 -3.55
CA VAL A 42 -6.85 0.17 -3.60
C VAL A 42 -5.46 -0.47 -3.64
N ARG A 43 -4.59 0.05 -4.51
CA ARG A 43 -3.15 -0.27 -4.52
C ARG A 43 -2.37 0.93 -4.01
N VAL A 44 -1.42 0.71 -3.12
CA VAL A 44 -0.54 1.77 -2.60
C VAL A 44 0.90 1.42 -2.89
N GLU A 45 1.63 2.37 -3.48
CA GLU A 45 3.03 2.22 -3.84
C GLU A 45 3.90 3.22 -3.10
N ARG A 46 5.05 2.74 -2.61
CA ARG A 46 6.11 3.62 -2.10
C ARG A 46 6.94 4.15 -3.25
N VAL A 47 6.94 5.46 -3.42
CA VAL A 47 7.77 6.14 -4.44
C VAL A 47 9.17 6.37 -3.87
N ARG A 48 9.30 7.27 -2.89
CA ARG A 48 10.56 7.57 -2.19
C ARG A 48 10.27 8.22 -0.85
N GLY A 49 11.12 7.99 0.15
CA GLY A 49 10.96 8.61 1.48
C GLY A 49 9.52 8.48 2.02
N PRO A 50 8.86 9.60 2.38
CA PRO A 50 7.46 9.61 2.83
C PRO A 50 6.42 9.55 1.68
N LEU A 51 6.84 9.67 0.41
CA LEU A 51 5.90 9.73 -0.72
C LEU A 51 5.26 8.37 -1.01
N ARG A 52 3.94 8.38 -1.14
CA ARG A 52 3.13 7.24 -1.60
C ARG A 52 2.23 7.66 -2.75
N ARG A 53 1.96 6.74 -3.67
CA ARG A 53 0.90 6.85 -4.67
C ARG A 53 -0.18 5.83 -4.36
N ALA A 54 -1.41 6.27 -4.23
CA ALA A 54 -2.56 5.40 -4.06
C ALA A 54 -3.41 5.44 -5.32
N TYR A 55 -3.68 4.26 -5.87
CA TYR A 55 -4.52 4.05 -7.04
C TYR A 55 -5.89 3.62 -6.55
N LEU A 56 -6.84 4.53 -6.60
CA LEU A 56 -8.20 4.33 -6.13
C LEU A 56 -9.09 3.98 -7.32
N PRO A 57 -10.08 3.07 -7.17
CA PRO A 57 -10.94 2.68 -8.29
C PRO A 57 -11.73 3.81 -8.96
N ALA A 58 -11.98 4.91 -8.25
CA ALA A 58 -12.77 6.04 -8.74
C ALA A 58 -11.91 7.19 -9.30
N GLU A 59 -10.59 7.12 -9.18
CA GLU A 59 -9.69 8.21 -9.54
C GLU A 59 -8.89 7.88 -10.81
N GLU A 60 -8.86 8.80 -11.78
CA GLU A 60 -8.08 8.62 -13.02
C GLU A 60 -6.57 8.73 -12.77
N GLN A 61 -6.17 9.58 -11.83
CA GLN A 61 -4.78 9.79 -11.45
C GLN A 61 -4.55 9.31 -10.01
N PRO A 62 -3.34 8.81 -9.68
CA PRO A 62 -3.07 8.37 -8.33
C PRO A 62 -3.10 9.54 -7.34
N VAL A 63 -3.74 9.34 -6.20
CA VAL A 63 -3.65 10.26 -5.07
C VAL A 63 -2.25 10.16 -4.48
N VAL A 64 -1.57 11.30 -4.36
CA VAL A 64 -0.18 11.32 -3.92
C VAL A 64 -0.09 11.78 -2.47
N PHE A 65 0.22 10.86 -1.56
CA PHE A 65 0.41 11.17 -0.14
C PHE A 65 1.84 11.59 0.17
N GLY A 66 2.00 12.43 1.19
CA GLY A 66 3.27 12.91 1.70
C GLY A 66 3.19 13.13 3.22
N VAL A 67 3.90 14.15 3.69
CA VAL A 67 3.90 14.60 5.08
C VAL A 67 3.89 16.11 5.13
N HIS A 68 3.32 16.70 6.17
CA HIS A 68 3.37 18.15 6.39
C HIS A 68 3.47 18.47 7.89
N SER A 69 3.79 19.73 8.20
CA SER A 69 3.78 20.29 9.56
C SER A 69 4.51 19.39 10.59
N ALA A 70 3.92 19.15 11.76
CA ALA A 70 4.50 18.33 12.83
C ALA A 70 4.87 16.90 12.39
N VAL A 71 4.16 16.32 11.41
CA VAL A 71 4.50 14.98 10.87
C VAL A 71 5.77 15.06 10.03
N ALA A 72 5.92 16.11 9.21
CA ALA A 72 7.14 16.33 8.45
C ALA A 72 8.35 16.55 9.37
N GLU A 73 8.18 17.37 10.42
CA GLU A 73 9.22 17.61 11.44
C GLU A 73 9.65 16.32 12.14
N HIS A 74 8.68 15.50 12.56
CA HIS A 74 8.94 14.21 13.20
C HIS A 74 9.81 13.27 12.34
N TYR A 75 9.64 13.32 11.02
CA TYR A 75 10.41 12.51 10.07
C TYR A 75 11.61 13.24 9.45
N GLY A 76 11.94 14.46 9.89
CA GLY A 76 13.07 15.24 9.38
C GLY A 76 12.92 15.67 7.91
N VAL A 77 11.69 15.88 7.44
CA VAL A 77 11.40 16.29 6.06
C VAL A 77 11.30 17.81 6.00
N PRO A 78 12.10 18.48 5.14
CA PRO A 78 12.04 19.93 5.01
C PRO A 78 10.68 20.43 4.49
N ALA A 79 10.23 21.57 5.01
CA ALA A 79 9.14 22.34 4.43
C ALA A 79 9.48 22.78 3.00
N GLY A 80 8.48 22.92 2.13
CA GLY A 80 8.63 23.22 0.71
C GLY A 80 9.18 22.08 -0.13
N SER A 81 9.47 20.90 0.45
CA SER A 81 9.91 19.75 -0.32
C SER A 81 8.77 19.17 -1.16
N GLU A 82 9.11 18.37 -2.18
CA GLU A 82 8.10 17.59 -2.93
C GLU A 82 7.29 16.62 -2.04
N ALA A 83 7.71 16.44 -0.78
CA ALA A 83 6.99 15.64 0.20
C ALA A 83 5.92 16.39 0.97
N GLU A 84 5.86 17.72 0.89
CA GLU A 84 4.87 18.54 1.57
C GLU A 84 3.49 18.38 0.93
N ARG A 85 2.76 17.38 1.40
CA ARG A 85 1.41 17.00 0.93
C ARG A 85 0.61 16.41 2.09
N ALA A 86 -0.70 16.28 1.90
CA ALA A 86 -1.58 15.57 2.82
C ALA A 86 -1.02 14.17 3.14
N THR A 87 -1.08 13.83 4.41
CA THR A 87 -0.75 12.50 4.91
C THR A 87 -1.90 11.54 4.63
N THR A 88 -1.60 10.24 4.64
CA THR A 88 -2.65 9.22 4.68
C THR A 88 -3.49 9.33 5.96
N LEU A 89 -2.92 9.85 7.06
CA LEU A 89 -3.65 10.06 8.31
C LEU A 89 -4.76 11.10 8.15
N ASP A 90 -4.51 12.19 7.43
CA ASP A 90 -5.54 13.22 7.18
C ASP A 90 -6.76 12.62 6.48
N TYR A 91 -6.53 11.72 5.53
CA TYR A 91 -7.61 11.02 4.82
C TYR A 91 -8.35 10.03 5.73
N ILE A 92 -7.67 9.38 6.66
CA ILE A 92 -8.33 8.53 7.67
C ILE A 92 -9.23 9.37 8.58
N VAL A 93 -8.73 10.52 9.05
CA VAL A 93 -9.50 11.45 9.89
C VAL A 93 -10.69 12.00 9.12
N ALA A 94 -10.49 12.43 7.87
CA ALA A 94 -11.58 12.88 7.01
C ALA A 94 -12.62 11.78 6.78
N ALA A 95 -12.20 10.55 6.46
CA ALA A 95 -13.11 9.42 6.28
C ALA A 95 -13.91 9.08 7.55
N ALA A 96 -13.32 9.24 8.73
CA ALA A 96 -14.02 9.07 9.99
C ALA A 96 -15.01 10.20 10.29
N ALA A 97 -14.81 11.39 9.72
CA ALA A 97 -15.67 12.56 9.91
C ALA A 97 -16.92 12.56 9.01
N GLY A 98 -16.89 11.89 7.84
CA GLY A 98 -18.01 11.77 6.89
C GLY A 98 -17.84 12.65 5.66
#